data_AF-A0A2J8IZA2-F1
#
_entry.id   AF-A0A2J8IZA2-F1
#
_cell.length_a   1.000
_cell.length_b   1.000
_cell.length_c   1.000
_cell.angle_alpha   90.00
_cell.angle_beta   90.00
_cell.angle_gamma   90.00
#
_symmetry.space_group_name_H-M   'P 1'
#
loop_
_entity.id
_entity.type
_entity.pdbx_description
1 polymer ?
#
loop_
_entity_poly.entity_id
_entity_poly.type
_entity_poly.pdbx_seq_one_letter_code
_entity_poly.pdbx_strand_id
1 'polypeptide(L)'
;RTNMWTPVANMNGRRLQFGVAVLDDKLYVVGGRDGLKTLNTVECYNPKTKTWSVMPPMSTHRHGLGVAVLEGPMYAVGGHDGWSYLNTVERWDPQARQWNFVATMSTPRSTVGVAVLSGKLYAVGGRDGSSCLKSVECFDPHTNKWTLCAQMSKRRGGVGVTTWNGLLYAIGGHDAPASNLTSRLSDCVERYDPKTDMWTAVASMSISRDAVGVCLLGDKLYAVGGYDGQAYLNTVEAYDPQTNEWTQVFSHTFEDSKDHLVAIKQTIWRQNSLSEEFRSH
;
A
#
# COMPACT_ATOMS: atom_id res chain seq x y z
N ARG A 1 13.95 16.25 -18.18
CA ARG A 1 13.08 15.45 -17.26
C ARG A 1 13.57 15.97 -15.83
N THR A 2 12.75 16.32 -14.79
CA THR A 2 13.04 17.05 -13.50
C THR A 2 13.20 16.38 -12.07
N ASN A 3 12.77 15.13 -11.75
CA ASN A 3 13.15 14.16 -10.64
C ASN A 3 12.91 14.58 -9.20
N MET A 4 12.96 15.87 -8.99
CA MET A 4 12.37 16.60 -7.91
C MET A 4 10.95 16.09 -7.66
N TRP A 5 10.74 15.62 -6.43
CA TRP A 5 9.40 15.53 -5.89
C TRP A 5 8.88 16.97 -5.77
N THR A 6 7.81 17.26 -6.50
CA THR A 6 7.16 18.57 -6.43
C THR A 6 5.93 18.46 -5.54
N PRO A 7 5.71 19.41 -4.60
CA PRO A 7 4.50 19.40 -3.79
C PRO A 7 3.28 19.64 -4.68
N VAL A 8 2.24 18.85 -4.46
CA VAL A 8 0.91 19.02 -5.06
C VAL A 8 -0.06 19.63 -4.05
N ALA A 9 -1.29 19.93 -4.47
CA ALA A 9 -2.32 20.43 -3.57
C ALA A 9 -2.53 19.47 -2.37
N ASN A 10 -2.80 20.03 -1.19
CA ASN A 10 -3.11 19.24 0.00
C ASN A 10 -4.50 18.59 -0.09
N MET A 11 -4.64 17.38 0.47
CA MET A 11 -5.95 16.76 0.72
C MET A 11 -6.76 17.62 1.72
N ASN A 12 -8.08 17.44 1.73
CA ASN A 12 -8.97 18.21 2.63
C ASN A 12 -8.78 17.85 4.12
N GLY A 13 -8.14 16.72 4.43
CA GLY A 13 -7.82 16.30 5.78
C GLY A 13 -6.51 15.52 5.88
N ARG A 14 -5.99 15.39 7.10
CA ARG A 14 -4.88 14.47 7.38
C ARG A 14 -5.37 13.03 7.22
N ARG A 15 -4.57 12.17 6.60
CA ARG A 15 -4.87 10.74 6.47
C ARG A 15 -3.60 9.92 6.71
N LEU A 16 -3.74 8.85 7.45
CA LEU A 16 -2.73 7.80 7.66
C LEU A 16 -3.33 6.44 7.28
N GLN A 17 -2.49 5.50 6.85
CA GLN A 17 -2.91 4.12 6.50
C GLN A 17 -4.10 4.07 5.51
N PHE A 18 -4.17 5.03 4.59
CA PHE A 18 -5.17 5.09 3.53
C PHE A 18 -4.79 4.18 2.36
N GLY A 19 -5.81 3.76 1.61
CA GLY A 19 -5.65 3.10 0.32
C GLY A 19 -5.38 4.11 -0.79
N VAL A 20 -4.66 3.67 -1.82
CA VAL A 20 -4.25 4.50 -2.96
C VAL A 20 -4.43 3.71 -4.24
N ALA A 21 -4.99 4.33 -5.28
CA ALA A 21 -4.97 3.81 -6.64
C ALA A 21 -4.96 4.94 -7.68
N VAL A 22 -4.60 4.60 -8.92
CA VAL A 22 -4.75 5.48 -10.09
C VAL A 22 -5.84 4.90 -10.99
N LEU A 23 -6.82 5.72 -11.35
CA LEU A 23 -7.92 5.41 -12.26
C LEU A 23 -8.19 6.63 -13.14
N ASP A 24 -8.34 6.45 -14.45
CA ASP A 24 -8.64 7.51 -15.43
C ASP A 24 -7.73 8.77 -15.32
N ASP A 25 -6.41 8.56 -15.29
CA ASP A 25 -5.36 9.58 -15.05
C ASP A 25 -5.46 10.33 -13.70
N LYS A 26 -6.29 9.87 -12.75
CA LYS A 26 -6.51 10.54 -11.46
C LYS A 26 -6.06 9.66 -10.30
N LEU A 27 -5.58 10.31 -9.26
CA LEU A 27 -5.17 9.68 -8.01
C LEU A 27 -6.38 9.60 -7.06
N TYR A 28 -6.74 8.41 -6.61
CA TYR A 28 -7.75 8.18 -5.58
C TYR A 28 -7.11 7.83 -4.25
N VAL A 29 -7.55 8.52 -3.19
CA VAL A 29 -7.21 8.25 -1.79
C VAL A 29 -8.47 7.77 -1.08
N VAL A 30 -8.41 6.55 -0.53
CA VAL A 30 -9.57 5.81 -0.04
C VAL A 30 -9.40 5.52 1.45
N GLY A 31 -10.34 6.00 2.27
CA GLY A 31 -10.35 5.75 3.71
C GLY A 31 -9.10 6.28 4.45
N GLY A 32 -8.53 5.43 5.31
CA GLY A 32 -7.46 5.77 6.25
C GLY A 32 -8.00 6.22 7.60
N ARG A 33 -7.16 6.89 8.39
CA ARG A 33 -7.52 7.51 9.68
C ARG A 33 -6.94 8.91 9.79
N ASP A 34 -7.66 9.83 10.43
CA ASP A 34 -7.22 11.23 10.61
C ASP A 34 -6.32 11.46 11.85
N GLY A 35 -6.20 10.44 12.70
CA GLY A 35 -5.53 10.47 13.99
C GLY A 35 -6.46 10.15 15.17
N LEU A 36 -7.77 10.34 14.99
CA LEU A 36 -8.82 10.07 15.98
C LEU A 36 -9.86 9.06 15.46
N LYS A 37 -10.24 9.17 14.19
CA LYS A 37 -11.31 8.38 13.56
C LYS A 37 -10.80 7.62 12.36
N THR A 38 -11.30 6.40 12.18
CA THR A 38 -11.25 5.72 10.88
C THR A 38 -12.18 6.45 9.91
N LEU A 39 -11.82 6.51 8.63
CA LEU A 39 -12.55 7.19 7.57
C LEU A 39 -13.11 6.16 6.56
N ASN A 40 -14.32 6.41 6.06
CA ASN A 40 -14.87 5.77 4.85
C ASN A 40 -14.80 6.67 3.61
N THR A 41 -14.42 7.94 3.79
CA THR A 41 -14.43 8.96 2.75
C THR A 41 -13.34 8.74 1.71
N VAL A 42 -13.64 9.13 0.47
CA VAL A 42 -12.75 8.99 -0.69
C VAL A 42 -12.52 10.38 -1.30
N GLU A 43 -11.26 10.67 -1.63
CA GLU A 43 -10.86 11.92 -2.30
C GLU A 43 -10.13 11.58 -3.61
N CYS A 44 -10.36 12.37 -4.66
CA CYS A 44 -9.77 12.20 -5.97
C CYS A 44 -8.98 13.46 -6.36
N TYR A 45 -7.69 13.30 -6.67
CA TYR A 45 -6.83 14.35 -7.20
C TYR A 45 -6.75 14.26 -8.72
N ASN A 46 -7.12 15.34 -9.40
CA ASN A 46 -6.95 15.49 -10.83
C ASN A 46 -5.66 16.28 -11.12
N PRO A 47 -4.60 15.65 -11.68
CA PRO A 47 -3.34 16.34 -11.93
C PRO A 47 -3.41 17.39 -13.04
N LYS A 48 -4.39 17.33 -13.94
CA LYS A 48 -4.58 18.31 -15.03
C LYS A 48 -5.10 19.64 -14.46
N THR A 49 -6.00 19.59 -13.46
CA THR A 49 -6.54 20.79 -12.78
C THR A 49 -5.81 21.13 -11.48
N LYS A 50 -4.98 20.22 -10.96
CA LYS A 50 -4.30 20.29 -9.65
C LYS A 50 -5.23 20.46 -8.46
N THR A 51 -6.44 19.89 -8.55
CA THR A 51 -7.48 19.99 -7.51
C THR A 51 -7.88 18.62 -6.96
N TRP A 52 -8.24 18.61 -5.67
CA TRP A 52 -8.93 17.49 -5.04
C TRP A 52 -10.44 17.62 -5.20
N SER A 53 -11.15 16.50 -5.17
CA SER A 53 -12.61 16.42 -5.22
C SER A 53 -13.10 15.28 -4.31
N VAL A 54 -14.17 15.51 -3.57
CA VAL A 54 -14.80 14.47 -2.74
C VAL A 54 -15.54 13.49 -3.65
N MET A 55 -15.32 12.19 -3.42
CA MET A 55 -16.00 11.11 -4.11
C MET A 55 -16.98 10.40 -3.16
N PRO A 56 -17.97 9.65 -3.67
CA PRO A 56 -18.88 8.90 -2.81
C PRO A 56 -18.11 7.92 -1.89
N PRO A 57 -18.44 7.90 -0.59
CA PRO A 57 -17.70 7.15 0.41
C PRO A 57 -17.99 5.65 0.30
N MET A 58 -17.09 4.84 0.87
CA MET A 58 -17.35 3.42 1.15
C MET A 58 -18.48 3.26 2.17
N SER A 59 -19.15 2.10 2.14
CA SER A 59 -20.11 1.71 3.18
C SER A 59 -19.42 1.47 4.51
N THR A 60 -18.22 0.88 4.52
CA THR A 60 -17.45 0.60 5.73
C THR A 60 -16.32 1.63 5.92
N HIS A 61 -16.07 2.04 7.17
CA HIS A 61 -14.88 2.80 7.53
C HIS A 61 -13.66 1.87 7.46
N ARG A 62 -12.54 2.30 6.84
CA ARG A 62 -11.39 1.41 6.63
C ARG A 62 -10.07 2.15 6.77
N HIS A 63 -9.23 1.75 7.72
CA HIS A 63 -7.80 2.09 7.72
C HIS A 63 -6.95 0.82 7.61
N GLY A 64 -5.72 0.95 7.08
CA GLY A 64 -4.85 -0.20 6.80
C GLY A 64 -5.33 -1.09 5.65
N LEU A 65 -6.26 -0.62 4.83
CA LEU A 65 -6.75 -1.34 3.65
C LEU A 65 -5.72 -1.41 2.52
N GLY A 66 -5.89 -2.39 1.64
CA GLY A 66 -5.32 -2.39 0.30
C GLY A 66 -6.33 -1.84 -0.71
N VAL A 67 -5.83 -1.17 -1.75
CA VAL A 67 -6.66 -0.72 -2.89
C VAL A 67 -5.91 -0.99 -4.18
N ALA A 68 -6.62 -1.47 -5.20
CA ALA A 68 -6.12 -1.58 -6.57
C ALA A 68 -7.28 -1.42 -7.58
N VAL A 69 -6.93 -1.16 -8.84
CA VAL A 69 -7.87 -1.17 -9.97
C VAL A 69 -7.72 -2.50 -10.70
N LEU A 70 -8.84 -3.22 -10.87
CA LEU A 70 -8.91 -4.46 -11.64
C LEU A 70 -10.02 -4.30 -12.68
N GLU A 71 -9.67 -4.39 -13.97
CA GLU A 71 -10.61 -4.36 -15.10
C GLU A 71 -11.51 -3.10 -15.14
N GLY A 72 -11.03 -1.98 -14.57
CA GLY A 72 -11.71 -0.68 -14.49
C GLY A 72 -12.15 -0.29 -13.07
N PRO A 73 -12.97 -1.09 -12.37
CA PRO A 73 -13.34 -0.85 -10.97
C PRO A 73 -12.16 -0.78 -10.00
N MET A 74 -12.26 0.10 -9.00
CA MET A 74 -11.41 0.05 -7.80
C MET A 74 -11.97 -0.97 -6.80
N TYR A 75 -11.08 -1.66 -6.09
CA TYR A 75 -11.42 -2.58 -5.01
C TYR A 75 -10.75 -2.13 -3.71
N ALA A 76 -11.54 -1.94 -2.64
CA ALA A 76 -11.08 -1.65 -1.29
C ALA A 76 -11.12 -2.94 -0.45
N VAL A 77 -9.95 -3.45 -0.10
CA VAL A 77 -9.75 -4.79 0.45
C VAL A 77 -9.35 -4.73 1.92
N GLY A 78 -10.14 -5.37 2.77
CA GLY A 78 -9.84 -5.54 4.20
C GLY A 78 -9.70 -4.20 4.94
N GLY A 79 -8.68 -4.09 5.77
CA GLY A 79 -8.46 -2.98 6.70
C GLY A 79 -9.00 -3.27 8.10
N HIS A 80 -9.23 -2.19 8.85
CA HIS A 80 -9.83 -2.18 10.19
C HIS A 80 -10.80 -0.99 10.26
N ASP A 81 -11.99 -1.18 10.83
CA ASP A 81 -13.03 -0.13 10.89
C ASP A 81 -12.91 0.80 12.13
N GLY A 82 -12.20 0.34 13.15
CA GLY A 82 -12.11 1.00 14.46
C GLY A 82 -12.48 0.06 15.61
N TRP A 83 -13.15 -1.05 15.30
CA TRP A 83 -13.59 -2.10 16.21
C TRP A 83 -13.09 -3.49 15.81
N SER A 84 -13.07 -3.80 14.50
CA SER A 84 -12.75 -5.12 13.96
C SER A 84 -11.81 -5.08 12.76
N TYR A 85 -11.01 -6.13 12.65
CA TYR A 85 -10.24 -6.46 11.45
C TYR A 85 -11.20 -6.97 10.38
N LEU A 86 -11.05 -6.50 9.15
CA LEU A 86 -12.02 -6.75 8.07
C LEU A 86 -11.50 -7.80 7.09
N ASN A 87 -12.35 -8.77 6.75
CA ASN A 87 -12.20 -9.64 5.58
C ASN A 87 -13.08 -9.19 4.40
N THR A 88 -13.93 -8.18 4.60
CA THR A 88 -14.85 -7.66 3.60
C THR A 88 -14.14 -6.83 2.53
N VAL A 89 -14.73 -6.81 1.34
CA VAL A 89 -14.17 -6.14 0.16
C VAL A 89 -15.28 -5.37 -0.53
N GLU A 90 -15.01 -4.10 -0.84
CA GLU A 90 -15.93 -3.23 -1.56
C GLU A 90 -15.37 -2.89 -2.94
N ARG A 91 -16.22 -2.94 -3.96
CA ARG A 91 -15.92 -2.62 -5.36
C ARG A 91 -16.64 -1.32 -5.74
N TRP A 92 -15.88 -0.37 -6.27
CA TRP A 92 -16.41 0.87 -6.84
C TRP A 92 -17.08 0.57 -8.18
N ASP A 93 -18.39 0.85 -8.28
CA ASP A 93 -19.11 0.86 -9.54
C ASP A 93 -19.05 2.29 -10.14
N PRO A 94 -18.32 2.53 -11.25
CA PRO A 94 -18.22 3.85 -11.85
C PRO A 94 -19.52 4.30 -12.53
N GLN A 95 -20.41 3.37 -12.94
CA GLN A 95 -21.67 3.68 -13.61
C GLN A 95 -22.74 4.07 -12.57
N ALA A 96 -22.91 3.23 -11.55
CA ALA A 96 -23.86 3.50 -10.46
C ALA A 96 -23.31 4.51 -9.42
N ARG A 97 -22.03 4.87 -9.51
CA ARG A 97 -21.30 5.81 -8.62
C ARG A 97 -21.42 5.44 -7.13
N GLN A 98 -21.38 4.14 -6.83
CA GLN A 98 -21.51 3.60 -5.49
C GLN A 98 -20.53 2.45 -5.23
N TRP A 99 -20.23 2.19 -3.96
CA TRP A 99 -19.47 1.02 -3.52
C TRP A 99 -20.43 -0.14 -3.24
N ASN A 100 -20.11 -1.32 -3.76
CA ASN A 100 -20.87 -2.55 -3.53
C ASN A 100 -19.96 -3.62 -2.92
N PHE A 101 -20.47 -4.44 -2.01
CA PHE A 101 -19.71 -5.58 -1.50
C PHE A 101 -19.52 -6.66 -2.59
N VAL A 102 -18.33 -7.25 -2.61
CA VAL A 102 -18.03 -8.48 -3.35
C VAL A 102 -17.73 -9.61 -2.35
N ALA A 103 -17.39 -10.81 -2.81
CA ALA A 103 -17.07 -11.91 -1.91
C ALA A 103 -15.95 -11.54 -0.92
N THR A 104 -16.10 -11.98 0.32
CA THR A 104 -15.16 -11.74 1.41
C THR A 104 -13.97 -12.68 1.33
N MET A 105 -12.80 -12.22 1.79
CA MET A 105 -11.65 -13.09 2.07
C MET A 105 -12.00 -14.10 3.19
N SER A 106 -11.29 -15.23 3.22
CA SER A 106 -11.38 -16.20 4.32
C SER A 106 -10.77 -15.67 5.62
N THR A 107 -9.74 -14.82 5.52
CA THR A 107 -9.01 -14.25 6.67
C THR A 107 -9.24 -12.73 6.74
N PRO A 108 -9.46 -12.13 7.92
CA PRO A 108 -9.40 -10.68 8.11
C PRO A 108 -7.99 -10.13 7.91
N ARG A 109 -7.83 -9.00 7.20
CA ARG A 109 -6.51 -8.47 6.85
C ARG A 109 -6.45 -6.94 6.96
N SER A 110 -5.92 -6.42 8.06
CA SER A 110 -5.49 -5.03 8.15
C SER A 110 -4.00 -4.89 7.82
N THR A 111 -3.56 -3.70 7.40
CA THR A 111 -2.21 -3.44 6.87
C THR A 111 -1.83 -4.37 5.70
N VAL A 112 -2.81 -4.70 4.86
CA VAL A 112 -2.70 -5.68 3.76
C VAL A 112 -2.05 -5.08 2.51
N GLY A 113 -1.17 -5.88 1.89
CA GLY A 113 -0.63 -5.57 0.57
C GLY A 113 -1.56 -6.09 -0.52
N VAL A 114 -1.85 -5.26 -1.52
CA VAL A 114 -2.79 -5.62 -2.61
C VAL A 114 -2.24 -5.15 -3.93
N ALA A 115 -2.28 -6.03 -4.93
CA ALA A 115 -1.97 -5.72 -6.32
C ALA A 115 -2.78 -6.60 -7.28
N VAL A 116 -2.76 -6.23 -8.56
CA VAL A 116 -3.44 -6.98 -9.63
C VAL A 116 -2.42 -7.68 -10.50
N LEU A 117 -2.64 -8.96 -10.74
CA LEU A 117 -1.82 -9.82 -11.59
C LEU A 117 -2.72 -10.73 -12.43
N SER A 118 -2.51 -10.76 -13.75
CA SER A 118 -3.19 -11.68 -14.68
C SER A 118 -4.72 -11.70 -14.54
N GLY A 119 -5.36 -10.53 -14.44
CA GLY A 119 -6.82 -10.41 -14.31
C GLY A 119 -7.39 -10.80 -12.93
N LYS A 120 -6.54 -10.92 -11.91
CA LYS A 120 -6.96 -11.28 -10.55
C LYS A 120 -6.35 -10.34 -9.50
N LEU A 121 -7.04 -10.20 -8.38
CA LEU A 121 -6.64 -9.32 -7.27
C LEU A 121 -6.03 -10.16 -6.15
N TYR A 122 -4.77 -9.88 -5.79
CA TYR A 122 -4.05 -10.62 -4.76
C TYR A 122 -4.04 -9.84 -3.45
N ALA A 123 -4.43 -10.47 -2.35
CA ALA A 123 -4.34 -9.98 -0.98
C ALA A 123 -3.23 -10.73 -0.24
N VAL A 124 -2.14 -10.01 0.06
CA VAL A 124 -0.88 -10.57 0.57
C VAL A 124 -0.66 -10.12 2.00
N GLY A 125 -0.44 -11.07 2.90
CA GLY A 125 -0.10 -10.78 4.30
C GLY A 125 -1.15 -9.95 5.01
N GLY A 126 -0.70 -8.95 5.77
CA GLY A 126 -1.51 -8.15 6.69
C GLY A 126 -1.52 -8.72 8.11
N ARG A 127 -2.50 -8.29 8.92
CA ARG A 127 -2.74 -8.72 10.31
C ARG A 127 -4.20 -9.07 10.50
N ASP A 128 -4.47 -10.13 11.27
CA ASP A 128 -5.80 -10.65 11.60
C ASP A 128 -6.29 -10.24 13.01
N GLY A 129 -5.48 -9.50 13.75
CA GLY A 129 -5.70 -9.13 15.15
C GLY A 129 -4.97 -10.00 16.16
N SER A 130 -4.54 -11.20 15.77
CA SER A 130 -3.66 -12.06 16.55
C SER A 130 -2.20 -11.95 16.11
N SER A 131 -1.92 -11.95 14.81
CA SER A 131 -0.54 -11.98 14.28
C SER A 131 -0.40 -11.38 12.88
N CYS A 132 0.84 -11.13 12.46
CA CYS A 132 1.15 -10.91 11.05
C CYS A 132 0.94 -12.19 10.22
N LEU A 133 0.40 -12.05 9.01
CA LEU A 133 0.03 -13.15 8.14
C LEU A 133 1.13 -13.44 7.10
N LYS A 134 1.31 -14.72 6.77
CA LYS A 134 2.06 -15.19 5.59
C LYS A 134 1.16 -15.72 4.48
N SER A 135 -0.13 -15.93 4.76
CA SER A 135 -1.10 -16.43 3.80
C SER A 135 -1.39 -15.38 2.73
N VAL A 136 -1.76 -15.87 1.55
CA VAL A 136 -2.08 -15.07 0.37
C VAL A 136 -3.39 -15.59 -0.20
N GLU A 137 -4.27 -14.67 -0.57
CA GLU A 137 -5.55 -15.00 -1.21
C GLU A 137 -5.64 -14.27 -2.55
N CYS A 138 -6.26 -14.93 -3.53
CA CYS A 138 -6.43 -14.44 -4.89
C CYS A 138 -7.93 -14.40 -5.22
N PHE A 139 -8.41 -13.25 -5.68
CA PHE A 139 -9.80 -13.04 -6.08
C PHE A 139 -9.96 -13.05 -7.59
N ASP A 140 -10.92 -13.84 -8.04
CA ASP A 140 -11.37 -13.85 -9.43
C ASP A 140 -12.68 -13.06 -9.57
N PRO A 141 -12.69 -11.93 -10.31
CA PRO A 141 -13.88 -11.11 -10.49
C PRO A 141 -14.97 -11.82 -11.31
N HIS A 142 -14.60 -12.80 -12.15
CA HIS A 142 -15.54 -13.52 -13.02
C HIS A 142 -16.36 -14.57 -12.26
N THR A 143 -15.77 -15.17 -11.22
CA THR A 143 -16.45 -16.15 -10.37
C THR A 143 -16.91 -15.57 -9.03
N ASN A 144 -16.50 -14.34 -8.70
CA ASN A 144 -16.70 -13.68 -7.42
C ASN A 144 -16.28 -14.57 -6.23
N LYS A 145 -15.06 -15.11 -6.30
CA LYS A 145 -14.52 -16.02 -5.28
C LYS A 145 -13.07 -15.71 -4.96
N TRP A 146 -12.71 -15.95 -3.70
CA TRP A 146 -11.32 -15.98 -3.23
C TRP A 146 -10.83 -17.43 -3.17
N THR A 147 -9.58 -17.65 -3.56
CA THR A 147 -8.84 -18.92 -3.37
C THR A 147 -7.53 -18.63 -2.64
N LEU A 148 -7.10 -19.56 -1.79
CA LEU A 148 -5.75 -19.50 -1.19
C LEU A 148 -4.70 -19.78 -2.28
N CYS A 149 -3.59 -19.06 -2.20
CA CYS A 149 -2.35 -19.34 -2.94
C CYS A 149 -1.27 -19.82 -1.96
N ALA A 150 -0.11 -20.23 -2.49
CA ALA A 150 1.05 -20.49 -1.68
C ALA A 150 1.38 -19.30 -0.77
N GLN A 151 1.76 -19.65 0.46
CA GLN A 151 2.14 -18.71 1.51
C GLN A 151 3.58 -18.23 1.34
N MET A 152 3.84 -17.00 1.76
CA MET A 152 5.19 -16.46 1.90
C MET A 152 6.00 -17.24 2.96
N SER A 153 7.32 -17.19 2.86
CA SER A 153 8.22 -17.77 3.87
C SER A 153 8.23 -16.97 5.18
N LYS A 154 7.95 -15.66 5.12
CA LYS A 154 7.85 -14.75 6.26
C LYS A 154 6.42 -14.22 6.44
N ARG A 155 6.07 -13.90 7.69
CA ARG A 155 4.85 -13.15 8.03
C ARG A 155 5.11 -11.67 7.76
N ARG A 156 4.14 -10.95 7.18
CA ARG A 156 4.31 -9.54 6.80
C ARG A 156 3.04 -8.71 7.04
N GLY A 157 3.01 -7.95 8.12
CA GLY A 157 2.12 -6.80 8.27
C GLY A 157 2.74 -5.56 7.61
N GLY A 158 1.92 -4.63 7.10
CA GLY A 158 2.42 -3.38 6.51
C GLY A 158 3.21 -3.56 5.20
N VAL A 159 3.02 -4.68 4.50
CA VAL A 159 3.79 -5.07 3.32
C VAL A 159 3.47 -4.21 2.10
N GLY A 160 4.52 -3.80 1.38
CA GLY A 160 4.40 -3.21 0.04
C GLY A 160 4.27 -4.32 -0.99
N VAL A 161 3.30 -4.20 -1.91
CA VAL A 161 3.09 -5.20 -2.97
C VAL A 161 2.97 -4.52 -4.33
N THR A 162 3.65 -5.08 -5.32
CA THR A 162 3.62 -4.61 -6.71
C THR A 162 3.85 -5.80 -7.66
N THR A 163 3.77 -5.58 -8.98
CA THR A 163 3.93 -6.62 -10.00
C THR A 163 4.91 -6.20 -11.08
N TRP A 164 5.66 -7.17 -11.61
CA TRP A 164 6.53 -6.98 -12.77
C TRP A 164 6.69 -8.30 -13.54
N ASN A 165 6.67 -8.22 -14.87
CA ASN A 165 6.86 -9.35 -15.79
C ASN A 165 6.07 -10.63 -15.43
N GLY A 166 4.79 -10.50 -15.07
CA GLY A 166 3.93 -11.64 -14.72
C GLY A 166 4.16 -12.20 -13.30
N LEU A 167 4.98 -11.56 -12.47
CA LEU A 167 5.28 -11.95 -11.09
C LEU A 167 4.76 -10.92 -10.10
N LEU A 168 4.45 -11.36 -8.89
CA LEU A 168 4.02 -10.54 -7.75
C LEU A 168 5.21 -10.38 -6.78
N TYR A 169 5.47 -9.18 -6.28
CA TYR A 169 6.58 -8.89 -5.36
C TYR A 169 6.04 -8.41 -4.02
N ALA A 170 6.47 -9.06 -2.93
CA ALA A 170 6.19 -8.67 -1.55
C ALA A 170 7.47 -8.09 -0.92
N ILE A 171 7.42 -6.80 -0.60
CA ILE A 171 8.56 -5.97 -0.21
C ILE A 171 8.31 -5.45 1.22
N GLY A 172 9.30 -5.66 2.09
CA GLY A 172 9.30 -5.12 3.45
C GLY A 172 8.16 -5.63 4.34
N GLY A 173 7.66 -4.74 5.18
CA GLY A 173 6.73 -5.05 6.27
C GLY A 173 7.45 -5.57 7.52
N HIS A 174 6.67 -6.15 8.43
CA HIS A 174 7.16 -6.66 9.72
C HIS A 174 6.48 -7.96 10.16
N ASP A 175 7.16 -8.72 11.00
CA ASP A 175 6.63 -9.84 11.76
C ASP A 175 6.41 -9.43 13.21
N ALA A 176 5.13 -9.27 13.59
CA ALA A 176 4.68 -9.16 14.96
C ALA A 176 3.91 -10.45 15.32
N PRO A 177 4.52 -11.37 16.08
CA PRO A 177 3.86 -12.58 16.56
C PRO A 177 2.94 -12.28 17.74
N ALA A 178 1.91 -13.11 17.93
CA ALA A 178 0.89 -12.93 18.99
C ALA A 178 1.46 -12.86 20.42
N SER A 179 2.63 -13.45 20.66
CA SER A 179 3.25 -13.60 21.98
C SER A 179 4.32 -12.56 22.29
N ASN A 180 4.70 -11.68 21.36
CA ASN A 180 5.77 -10.71 21.60
C ASN A 180 5.56 -9.42 20.78
N LEU A 181 5.51 -8.28 21.47
CA LEU A 181 5.34 -6.94 20.86
C LEU A 181 6.61 -6.41 20.16
N THR A 182 7.74 -7.12 20.24
CA THR A 182 8.95 -6.78 19.46
C THR A 182 8.74 -7.08 17.97
N SER A 183 8.17 -6.10 17.27
CA SER A 183 8.04 -6.06 15.82
C SER A 183 9.41 -6.27 15.16
N ARG A 184 9.62 -7.42 14.51
CA ARG A 184 10.81 -7.67 13.72
C ARG A 184 10.56 -7.20 12.30
N LEU A 185 11.18 -6.10 11.93
CA LEU A 185 11.09 -5.59 10.56
C LEU A 185 11.76 -6.55 9.58
N SER A 186 11.31 -6.50 8.33
CA SER A 186 11.86 -7.30 7.25
C SER A 186 12.48 -6.39 6.17
N ASP A 187 13.73 -6.66 5.86
CA ASP A 187 14.49 -6.25 4.68
C ASP A 187 14.21 -7.17 3.47
N CYS A 188 13.95 -8.45 3.75
CA CYS A 188 13.74 -9.52 2.80
C CYS A 188 12.62 -9.19 1.81
N VAL A 189 12.84 -9.54 0.54
CA VAL A 189 11.87 -9.40 -0.54
C VAL A 189 11.61 -10.77 -1.13
N GLU A 190 10.35 -11.09 -1.40
CA GLU A 190 9.94 -12.35 -1.99
C GLU A 190 9.15 -12.06 -3.28
N ARG A 191 9.37 -12.86 -4.32
CA ARG A 191 8.57 -12.85 -5.55
C ARG A 191 7.77 -14.13 -5.68
N TYR A 192 6.56 -14.03 -6.21
CA TYR A 192 5.63 -15.12 -6.45
C TYR A 192 5.35 -15.30 -7.93
N ASP A 193 5.43 -16.54 -8.38
CA ASP A 193 5.04 -16.96 -9.72
C ASP A 193 3.68 -17.68 -9.68
N PRO A 194 2.61 -17.10 -10.27
CA PRO A 194 1.29 -17.72 -10.31
C PRO A 194 1.22 -18.97 -11.19
N LYS A 195 2.23 -19.27 -12.02
CA LYS A 195 2.28 -20.47 -12.85
C LYS A 195 2.76 -21.71 -12.08
N THR A 196 3.62 -21.50 -11.09
CA THR A 196 4.18 -22.56 -10.25
C THR A 196 3.56 -22.59 -8.84
N ASP A 197 2.82 -21.55 -8.44
CA ASP A 197 2.32 -21.34 -7.07
C ASP A 197 3.48 -21.40 -6.05
N MET A 198 4.56 -20.67 -6.32
CA MET A 198 5.76 -20.66 -5.49
C MET A 198 6.27 -19.25 -5.20
N TRP A 199 6.67 -19.03 -3.94
CA TRP A 199 7.43 -17.86 -3.50
C TRP A 199 8.93 -18.17 -3.55
N THR A 200 9.72 -17.23 -4.05
CA THR A 200 11.19 -17.26 -4.08
C THR A 200 11.75 -15.98 -3.48
N ALA A 201 12.70 -16.09 -2.56
CA ALA A 201 13.42 -14.92 -2.04
C ALA A 201 14.28 -14.28 -3.16
N VAL A 202 14.29 -12.96 -3.22
CA VAL A 202 15.18 -12.15 -4.05
C VAL A 202 16.06 -11.27 -3.15
N ALA A 203 16.92 -10.42 -3.70
CA ALA A 203 17.76 -9.56 -2.88
C ALA A 203 16.94 -8.72 -1.87
N SER A 204 17.43 -8.67 -0.64
CA SER A 204 16.90 -7.79 0.42
C SER A 204 17.16 -6.31 0.10
N MET A 205 16.28 -5.44 0.58
CA MET A 205 16.57 -4.01 0.69
C MET A 205 17.75 -3.77 1.64
N SER A 206 18.47 -2.65 1.45
CA SER A 206 19.52 -2.20 2.38
C SER A 206 18.98 -1.70 3.71
N ILE A 207 17.72 -1.25 3.74
CA ILE A 207 17.01 -0.78 4.94
C ILE A 207 15.73 -1.61 5.10
N SER A 208 15.43 -2.08 6.32
CA SER A 208 14.15 -2.71 6.64
C SER A 208 13.04 -1.66 6.71
N ARG A 209 11.86 -1.93 6.12
CA ARG A 209 10.80 -0.91 5.99
C ARG A 209 9.41 -1.46 6.34
N ASP A 210 8.85 -1.09 7.49
CA ASP A 210 7.40 -1.24 7.73
C ASP A 210 6.61 -0.17 6.95
N ALA A 211 5.37 -0.51 6.59
CA ALA A 211 4.41 0.36 5.92
C ALA A 211 4.93 1.01 4.62
N VAL A 212 5.88 0.33 3.96
CA VAL A 212 6.58 0.81 2.77
C VAL A 212 5.62 1.06 1.60
N GLY A 213 5.76 2.22 0.97
CA GLY A 213 5.10 2.48 -0.30
C GLY A 213 5.92 1.91 -1.44
N VAL A 214 5.28 1.15 -2.34
CA VAL A 214 5.96 0.55 -3.50
C VAL A 214 5.23 0.84 -4.80
N CYS A 215 6.00 0.93 -5.88
CA CYS A 215 5.48 1.06 -7.24
C CYS A 215 6.43 0.44 -8.26
N LEU A 216 5.91 0.17 -9.46
CA LEU A 216 6.69 -0.05 -10.67
C LEU A 216 6.84 1.30 -11.40
N LEU A 217 8.06 1.65 -11.79
CA LEU A 217 8.33 2.82 -12.64
C LEU A 217 9.33 2.42 -13.73
N GLY A 218 8.87 2.41 -14.98
CA GLY A 218 9.63 1.81 -16.08
C GLY A 218 9.76 0.31 -15.89
N ASP A 219 10.98 -0.16 -15.71
CA ASP A 219 11.36 -1.57 -15.52
C ASP A 219 11.84 -1.90 -14.09
N LYS A 220 11.90 -0.91 -13.18
CA LYS A 220 12.40 -1.06 -11.81
C LYS A 220 11.30 -0.89 -10.76
N LEU A 221 11.44 -1.62 -9.65
CA LEU A 221 10.53 -1.48 -8.50
C LEU A 221 11.13 -0.47 -7.52
N TYR A 222 10.33 0.47 -7.04
CA TYR A 222 10.78 1.47 -6.08
C TYR A 222 10.14 1.22 -4.72
N ALA A 223 10.96 1.17 -3.67
CA ALA A 223 10.55 1.14 -2.27
C ALA A 223 10.82 2.52 -1.64
N VAL A 224 9.77 3.15 -1.11
CA VAL A 224 9.82 4.54 -0.66
C VAL A 224 9.28 4.70 0.75
N GLY A 225 10.02 5.44 1.57
CA GLY A 225 9.64 5.75 2.94
C GLY A 225 9.44 4.51 3.78
N GLY A 226 8.42 4.53 4.63
CA GLY A 226 8.19 3.52 5.67
C GLY A 226 8.87 3.86 6.99
N TYR A 227 9.00 2.86 7.87
CA TYR A 227 9.60 2.99 9.21
C TYR A 227 10.66 1.89 9.42
N ASP A 228 11.85 2.27 9.90
CA ASP A 228 13.00 1.38 10.07
C ASP A 228 13.19 0.82 11.50
N GLY A 229 12.25 1.13 12.40
CA GLY A 229 12.31 0.71 13.80
C GLY A 229 12.71 1.85 14.73
N GLN A 230 13.33 2.90 14.20
CA GLN A 230 13.79 4.09 14.93
C GLN A 230 13.18 5.38 14.37
N ALA A 231 13.08 5.51 13.05
CA ALA A 231 12.67 6.72 12.35
C ALA A 231 11.76 6.44 11.15
N TYR A 232 10.96 7.46 10.79
CA TYR A 232 10.23 7.47 9.52
C TYR A 232 11.19 7.88 8.40
N LEU A 233 11.28 7.04 7.37
CA LEU A 233 12.25 7.18 6.30
C LEU A 233 11.79 8.21 5.24
N ASN A 234 12.75 8.98 4.73
CA ASN A 234 12.61 9.76 3.49
C ASN A 234 13.44 9.20 2.33
N THR A 235 14.10 8.06 2.53
CA THR A 235 14.95 7.40 1.54
C THR A 235 14.14 6.57 0.55
N VAL A 236 14.71 6.39 -0.63
CA VAL A 236 14.16 5.59 -1.74
C VAL A 236 15.22 4.59 -2.19
N GLU A 237 14.80 3.35 -2.37
CA GLU A 237 15.60 2.30 -3.00
C GLU A 237 14.90 1.81 -4.27
N ALA A 238 15.66 1.54 -5.33
CA ALA A 238 15.18 0.92 -6.56
C ALA A 238 15.80 -0.47 -6.73
N TYR A 239 14.93 -1.45 -6.94
CA TYR A 239 15.28 -2.81 -7.29
C TYR A 239 15.29 -2.96 -8.81
N ASP A 240 16.37 -3.54 -9.32
CA ASP A 240 16.44 -4.03 -10.70
C ASP A 240 16.10 -5.53 -10.72
N PRO A 241 14.96 -5.94 -11.32
CA PRO A 241 14.59 -7.35 -11.40
C PRO A 241 15.48 -8.19 -12.33
N GLN A 242 16.27 -7.58 -13.19
CA GLN A 242 17.17 -8.22 -14.14
C GLN A 242 18.53 -8.54 -13.50
N THR A 243 19.10 -7.60 -12.72
CA THR A 243 20.35 -7.84 -11.96
C THR A 243 20.12 -8.46 -10.59
N ASN A 244 18.88 -8.41 -10.06
CA ASN A 244 18.54 -8.82 -8.70
C ASN A 244 19.32 -8.02 -7.64
N GLU A 245 19.34 -6.70 -7.79
CA GLU A 245 20.06 -5.78 -6.88
C GLU A 245 19.17 -4.60 -6.48
N TRP A 246 19.37 -4.11 -5.26
CA TRP A 246 18.81 -2.85 -4.77
C TRP A 246 19.88 -1.75 -4.82
N THR A 247 19.46 -0.56 -5.27
CA THR A 247 20.30 0.64 -5.29
C THR A 247 19.58 1.77 -4.56
N GLN A 248 20.28 2.48 -3.68
CA GLN A 248 19.73 3.67 -3.06
C GLN A 248 19.70 4.79 -4.10
N VAL A 249 18.50 5.28 -4.43
CA VAL A 249 18.32 6.31 -5.48
C VAL A 249 18.45 7.71 -4.89
N PHE A 250 18.19 7.88 -3.58
CA PHE A 250 18.20 9.18 -2.93
C PHE A 250 18.71 9.15 -1.48
N SER A 251 19.67 10.03 -1.21
CA SER A 251 19.93 10.65 0.08
C SER A 251 20.32 12.11 -0.15
N HIS A 252 19.41 13.02 0.23
CA HIS A 252 19.50 14.49 0.13
C HIS A 252 19.32 15.13 -1.28
N THR A 253 18.45 16.15 -1.31
CA THR A 253 18.31 17.25 -2.30
C THR A 253 18.35 16.94 -3.81
N PHE A 254 17.22 16.44 -4.31
CA PHE A 254 16.44 16.95 -5.46
C PHE A 254 17.14 17.64 -6.67
N GLU A 255 17.41 16.89 -7.76
CA GLU A 255 17.53 17.41 -9.16
C GLU A 255 17.33 16.31 -10.25
N ASP A 256 16.70 16.69 -11.39
CA ASP A 256 16.46 16.15 -12.78
C ASP A 256 16.09 14.68 -13.26
N SER A 257 14.78 14.46 -13.64
CA SER A 257 13.94 13.35 -14.29
C SER A 257 12.32 13.43 -14.10
N LYS A 258 11.51 13.99 -15.05
CA LYS A 258 10.06 14.41 -15.05
C LYS A 258 9.14 13.18 -15.18
N ASP A 259 7.85 13.39 -14.94
CA ASP A 259 6.75 12.48 -15.29
C ASP A 259 6.89 11.08 -14.68
N HIS A 260 6.28 10.86 -13.52
CA HIS A 260 4.97 10.19 -13.41
C HIS A 260 4.40 10.48 -12.01
N LEU A 261 3.07 10.39 -11.85
CA LEU A 261 2.44 10.67 -10.56
C LEU A 261 2.51 9.44 -9.65
N VAL A 262 3.66 9.26 -9.02
CA VAL A 262 3.86 8.14 -8.08
C VAL A 262 3.08 8.44 -6.79
N ALA A 263 1.90 7.85 -6.70
CA ALA A 263 1.08 7.94 -5.51
C ALA A 263 1.54 6.91 -4.48
N ILE A 264 2.42 7.34 -3.58
CA ILE A 264 3.06 6.47 -2.59
C ILE A 264 2.17 6.37 -1.35
N LYS A 265 1.84 5.14 -0.94
CA LYS A 265 1.23 4.88 0.37
C LYS A 265 2.03 5.60 1.46
N GLN A 266 1.36 6.49 2.19
CA GLN A 266 1.87 7.29 3.32
C GLN A 266 2.75 8.53 3.02
N THR A 267 2.96 8.98 1.77
CA THR A 267 3.82 10.16 1.52
C THR A 267 3.13 11.30 0.76
N ILE A 268 2.41 12.14 1.51
CA ILE A 268 2.36 13.59 1.23
C ILE A 268 3.13 14.25 2.37
N TRP A 269 4.33 14.77 2.08
CA TRP A 269 5.17 15.38 3.10
C TRP A 269 4.54 16.65 3.67
N ARG A 270 4.35 16.68 4.99
CA ARG A 270 4.30 17.91 5.77
C ARG A 270 5.31 17.81 6.90
N GLN A 271 6.47 18.44 6.73
CA GLN A 271 7.33 18.75 7.86
C GLN A 271 6.65 19.87 8.65
N ASN A 272 6.24 19.57 9.88
CA ASN A 272 5.80 20.57 10.83
C ASN A 272 6.62 20.33 12.11
N SER A 273 7.61 21.18 12.33
CA SER A 273 8.37 21.20 13.58
C SER A 273 7.41 21.49 14.73
N LEU A 274 7.38 20.59 15.71
CA LEU A 274 7.08 20.94 17.09
C LEU A 274 8.43 21.20 17.76
N SER A 275 8.90 22.44 17.67
CA SER A 275 9.89 22.94 18.61
C SER A 275 9.19 23.25 19.92
N GLU A 276 9.77 22.79 21.02
CA GLU A 276 9.34 23.11 22.38
C GLU A 276 9.42 24.63 22.61
N GLU A 277 8.33 25.25 23.05
CA GLU A 277 8.41 26.54 23.73
C GLU A 277 7.18 26.79 24.61
N PHE A 278 7.23 26.29 25.85
CA PHE A 278 6.51 26.85 26.98
C PHE A 278 7.30 26.62 28.27
N ARG A 279 8.22 27.55 28.55
CA ARG A 279 8.77 27.81 29.89
C ARG A 279 8.48 29.26 30.24
N SER A 280 7.83 29.51 31.37
CA SER A 280 7.63 30.81 32.05
C SER A 280 6.95 31.91 31.19
N HIS A 281 5.81 32.46 31.55
CA HIS A 281 5.42 32.97 32.88
C HIS A 281 3.93 32.76 33.14
#